data_AF-A0A3L7QAT6-F1
#
_entry.id   AF-A0A3L7QAT6-F1
#
_cell.length_a   1.000
_cell.length_b   1.000
_cell.length_c   1.000
_cell.angle_alpha   90.00
_cell.angle_beta   90.00
_cell.angle_gamma   90.00
#
_symmetry.space_group_name_H-M   'P 1'
#
loop_
_entity.id
_entity.type
_entity.pdbx_description
1 polymer ?
#
loop_
_entity_poly.entity_id
_entity_poly.type
_entity_poly.pdbx_seq_one_letter_code
_entity_poly.pdbx_strand_id
1 'polypeptide(L)'
;MLCRAHLGDIRDQYQSFKDINATVVAITFSSPVEALKLSQELKLPFPLVSDSQKEVYKIFELGAARLKDFLSPKVLWKFMGRIITGWLPSMGYSKDDLFQLGGDFVVDTKGDVVYAFKSSSPAERPTIPFLLEQLQKAQL
;
A
#
# COMPACT_ATOMS: atom_id res chain seq x y z
N MET A 1 -3.58 9.17 0.99
CA MET A 1 -2.81 9.91 -0.04
C MET A 1 -1.47 9.26 -0.34
N LEU A 2 -0.64 8.92 0.66
CA LEU A 2 0.67 8.27 0.41
C LEU A 2 0.57 6.93 -0.36
N CYS A 3 -0.44 6.10 -0.07
CA CYS A 3 -0.69 4.88 -0.85
C CYS A 3 -1.07 5.16 -2.32
N ARG A 4 -1.73 6.30 -2.62
CA ARG A 4 -2.10 6.68 -3.99
C ARG A 4 -0.89 7.16 -4.78
N ALA A 5 0.06 7.83 -4.14
CA ALA A 5 1.32 8.24 -4.76
C ALA A 5 2.14 7.02 -5.17
N HIS A 6 2.32 6.05 -4.26
CA HIS A 6 3.05 4.80 -4.54
C HIS A 6 2.41 3.99 -5.68
N LEU A 7 1.08 3.90 -5.73
CA LEU A 7 0.38 3.29 -6.88
C LEU A 7 0.65 4.04 -8.20
N GLY A 8 0.82 5.37 -8.13
CA GLY A 8 1.26 6.20 -9.25
C GLY A 8 2.69 5.87 -9.69
N ASP A 9 3.62 5.74 -8.74
CA ASP A 9 5.02 5.39 -9.03
C ASP A 9 5.14 4.02 -9.70
N ILE A 10 4.37 3.03 -9.23
CA ILE A 10 4.30 1.69 -9.86
C ILE A 10 3.67 1.79 -11.25
N ARG A 11 2.59 2.55 -11.41
CA ARG A 11 1.93 2.77 -12.71
C ARG A 11 2.90 3.37 -13.72
N ASP A 12 3.60 4.43 -13.35
CA ASP A 12 4.47 5.19 -14.25
C ASP A 12 5.68 4.36 -14.69
N GLN A 13 6.08 3.37 -13.89
CA GLN A 13 7.17 2.42 -14.18
C GLN A 13 6.68 1.01 -14.51
N TYR A 14 5.40 0.83 -14.82
CA TYR A 14 4.80 -0.50 -14.99
C TYR A 14 5.47 -1.32 -16.11
N GLN A 15 5.96 -0.65 -17.15
CA GLN A 15 6.69 -1.31 -18.24
C GLN A 15 7.93 -2.06 -17.73
N SER A 16 8.67 -1.50 -16.78
CA SER A 16 9.85 -2.15 -16.19
C SER A 16 9.53 -3.47 -15.48
N PHE A 17 8.33 -3.59 -14.89
CA PHE A 17 7.86 -4.84 -14.30
C PHE A 17 7.53 -5.87 -15.40
N LYS A 18 6.87 -5.45 -16.48
CA LYS A 18 6.56 -6.34 -17.60
C LYS A 18 7.82 -6.83 -18.34
N ASP A 19 8.83 -5.97 -18.48
CA ASP A 19 10.07 -6.30 -19.19
C ASP A 19 10.82 -7.47 -18.53
N ILE A 20 10.62 -7.66 -17.23
CA ILE A 20 11.14 -8.81 -16.48
C ILE A 20 10.08 -9.91 -16.26
N ASN A 21 8.98 -9.92 -17.01
CA ASN A 21 7.86 -10.86 -16.84
C ASN A 21 7.25 -10.89 -15.42
N ALA A 22 7.33 -9.80 -14.67
CA ALA A 22 6.69 -9.68 -13.37
C ALA A 22 5.24 -9.20 -13.52
N THR A 23 4.34 -9.78 -12.72
CA THR A 23 2.95 -9.33 -12.61
C THR A 23 2.77 -8.49 -11.36
N VAL A 24 2.09 -7.35 -11.48
CA VAL A 24 1.74 -6.49 -10.36
C VAL A 24 0.26 -6.71 -10.01
N VAL A 25 -0.04 -6.90 -8.73
CA VAL A 25 -1.41 -6.89 -8.20
C VAL A 25 -1.43 -5.95 -6.99
N ALA A 26 -2.28 -4.94 -7.02
CA ALA A 26 -2.50 -4.07 -5.87
C ALA A 26 -3.69 -4.56 -5.06
N ILE A 27 -3.59 -4.45 -3.73
CA ILE A 27 -4.66 -4.85 -2.79
C ILE A 27 -5.02 -3.65 -1.92
N THR A 28 -6.31 -3.39 -1.76
CA THR A 28 -6.85 -2.34 -0.89
C THR A 28 -7.97 -2.89 -0.02
N PHE A 29 -8.10 -2.39 1.20
CA PHE A 29 -9.25 -2.71 2.07
C PHE A 29 -10.49 -1.85 1.79
N SER A 30 -10.45 -0.95 0.81
CA SER A 30 -11.63 -0.21 0.36
C SER A 30 -12.70 -1.14 -0.22
N SER A 31 -13.96 -0.73 -0.22
CA SER A 31 -15.04 -1.51 -0.84
C SER A 31 -14.80 -1.74 -2.35
N PRO A 32 -15.43 -2.76 -2.98
CA PRO A 32 -15.25 -3.01 -4.42
C PRO A 32 -15.57 -1.80 -5.30
N VAL A 33 -16.60 -1.02 -4.94
CA VAL A 33 -16.99 0.20 -5.66
C VAL A 33 -15.91 1.28 -5.57
N GLU A 34 -15.35 1.49 -4.39
CA GLU A 34 -14.29 2.47 -4.17
C GLU A 34 -12.97 2.03 -4.82
N ALA A 35 -12.64 0.74 -4.78
CA ALA A 35 -11.47 0.17 -5.43
C ALA A 35 -11.55 0.36 -6.95
N LEU A 36 -12.71 0.07 -7.56
CA LEU A 36 -12.94 0.29 -8.99
C LEU A 36 -12.77 1.77 -9.36
N LYS A 37 -13.40 2.66 -8.59
CA LYS A 37 -13.27 4.11 -8.78
C LYS A 37 -11.82 4.56 -8.68
N LEU A 38 -11.08 4.10 -7.67
CA LEU A 38 -9.65 4.41 -7.50
C LEU A 38 -8.80 3.92 -8.68
N SER A 39 -9.06 2.69 -9.15
CA SER A 39 -8.36 2.12 -10.31
C SER A 39 -8.55 2.95 -11.57
N GLN A 40 -9.78 3.39 -11.82
CA GLN A 40 -10.14 4.24 -12.96
C GLN A 40 -9.54 5.64 -12.84
N GLU A 41 -9.65 6.27 -11.67
CA GLU A 41 -9.09 7.60 -11.39
C GLU A 41 -7.57 7.65 -11.62
N LEU A 42 -6.86 6.59 -11.19
CA LEU A 42 -5.41 6.51 -11.36
C LEU A 42 -4.98 5.92 -12.70
N LYS A 43 -5.90 5.38 -13.51
CA LYS A 43 -5.63 4.68 -14.76
C LYS A 43 -4.61 3.55 -14.57
N LEU A 44 -4.82 2.71 -13.55
CA LEU A 44 -3.89 1.64 -13.23
C LEU A 44 -3.87 0.56 -14.35
N PRO A 45 -2.70 0.19 -14.88
CA PRO A 45 -2.57 -0.83 -15.93
C PRO A 45 -2.47 -2.26 -15.35
N PHE A 46 -2.73 -2.41 -14.05
CA PHE A 46 -2.69 -3.66 -13.31
C PHE A 46 -3.92 -3.79 -12.40
N PRO A 47 -4.30 -5.01 -11.99
CA PRO A 47 -5.46 -5.22 -11.13
C PRO A 47 -5.32 -4.54 -9.76
N LEU A 48 -6.42 -3.94 -9.30
CA LEU A 48 -6.61 -3.47 -7.93
C LEU A 48 -7.75 -4.26 -7.28
N VAL A 49 -7.40 -5.13 -6.33
CA VAL A 49 -8.32 -6.05 -5.66
C VAL A 49 -8.80 -5.45 -4.34
N SER A 50 -10.10 -5.57 -4.08
CA SER A 50 -10.72 -5.20 -2.80
C SER A 50 -10.66 -6.37 -1.82
N ASP A 51 -10.02 -6.14 -0.67
CA ASP A 51 -10.00 -7.01 0.51
C ASP A 51 -10.71 -6.28 1.66
N SER A 52 -12.01 -6.02 1.49
CA SER A 52 -12.81 -5.25 2.45
C SER A 52 -12.88 -5.88 3.85
N GLN A 53 -12.63 -7.19 3.95
CA GLN A 53 -12.59 -7.94 5.22
C GLN A 53 -11.19 -8.00 5.84
N LYS A 54 -10.18 -7.44 5.16
CA LYS A 54 -8.77 -7.40 5.56
C LYS A 54 -8.17 -8.80 5.79
N GLU A 55 -8.65 -9.82 5.10
CA GLU A 55 -8.15 -11.19 5.25
C GLU A 55 -6.71 -11.32 4.75
N VAL A 56 -6.40 -10.70 3.61
CA VAL A 56 -5.04 -10.66 3.07
C VAL A 56 -4.13 -9.88 4.01
N TYR A 57 -4.57 -8.74 4.54
CA TYR A 57 -3.78 -7.98 5.51
C TYR A 57 -3.45 -8.80 6.77
N LYS A 58 -4.37 -9.66 7.24
CA LYS A 58 -4.12 -10.58 8.35
C LYS A 58 -3.14 -11.69 7.98
N ILE A 59 -3.32 -12.34 6.82
CA ILE A 59 -2.45 -13.44 6.34
C ILE A 59 -1.01 -12.96 6.16
N PHE A 60 -0.83 -11.77 5.60
CA PHE A 60 0.48 -11.15 5.39
C PHE A 60 1.02 -10.42 6.64
N GLU A 61 0.31 -10.52 7.77
CA GLU A 61 0.63 -9.91 9.06
C GLU A 61 0.94 -8.40 8.94
N LEU A 62 0.21 -7.71 8.06
CA LEU A 62 0.23 -6.26 7.95
C LEU A 62 -0.54 -5.68 9.13
N GLY A 63 0.17 -5.41 10.22
CA GLY A 63 -0.41 -4.88 11.44
C GLY A 63 -1.11 -3.53 11.22
N ALA A 64 -2.12 -3.26 12.04
CA ALA A 64 -2.54 -1.89 12.29
C ALA A 64 -1.52 -1.22 13.22
N ALA A 65 -1.19 0.05 12.97
CA ALA A 65 -0.41 0.83 13.92
C ALA A 65 -1.08 0.77 15.30
N ARG A 66 -0.30 0.53 16.36
CA ARG A 66 -0.87 0.39 17.71
C ARG A 66 -1.31 1.77 18.18
N LEU A 67 -2.40 1.85 18.97
CA LEU A 67 -2.90 3.13 19.53
C LEU A 67 -1.79 3.97 20.19
N LYS A 68 -0.78 3.32 20.77
CA LYS A 68 0.40 3.96 21.39
C LYS A 68 1.33 4.68 20.41
N ASP A 69 1.39 4.25 19.15
CA ASP A 69 2.25 4.86 18.12
C ASP A 69 1.72 6.26 17.71
N PHE A 70 0.42 6.48 17.90
CA PHE A 70 -0.27 7.77 17.71
C PHE A 70 -0.21 8.71 18.91
N LEU A 71 0.22 8.23 20.09
CA LEU A 71 0.48 9.07 21.26
C LEU A 71 1.85 9.76 21.18
N SER A 72 2.65 9.48 20.15
CA SER A 72 3.93 10.16 19.97
C SER A 72 3.72 11.65 19.62
N PRO A 73 4.42 12.60 20.29
CA PRO A 73 4.25 14.03 20.06
C PRO A 73 4.44 14.41 18.59
N LYS A 74 5.38 13.76 17.90
CA LYS A 74 5.72 14.02 16.50
C LYS A 74 4.56 13.70 15.54
N VAL A 75 3.79 12.64 15.81
CA VAL A 75 2.60 12.27 15.02
C VAL A 75 1.45 13.23 15.29
N LEU A 76 1.21 13.59 16.55
CA LEU A 76 0.21 14.60 16.95
C LEU A 76 0.45 15.96 16.29
N TRP A 77 1.69 16.46 16.27
CA TRP A 77 2.06 17.70 15.59
C TRP A 77 1.79 17.66 14.09
N LYS A 78 2.10 16.53 13.43
CA LYS A 78 1.83 16.34 12.00
C LYS A 78 0.32 16.30 11.70
N PHE A 79 -0.48 15.71 12.59
CA PHE A 79 -1.94 15.71 12.45
C PHE A 79 -2.56 17.09 12.69
N MET A 80 -2.13 17.84 13.71
CA MET A 80 -2.59 19.21 13.94
C MET A 80 -2.29 20.12 12.75
N GLY A 81 -1.08 20.06 12.21
CA GLY A 81 -0.73 20.83 11.00
C GLY A 81 -1.67 20.55 9.83
N ARG A 82 -2.13 19.29 9.68
CA ARG A 82 -3.04 18.89 8.60
C ARG A 82 -4.47 19.40 8.79
N ILE A 83 -4.95 19.47 10.03
CA ILE A 83 -6.25 20.06 10.37
C ILE A 83 -6.23 21.57 10.07
N ILE A 84 -5.14 22.26 10.43
CA ILE A 84 -4.97 23.70 10.14
C ILE A 84 -4.96 23.95 8.62
N THR A 85 -4.43 23.03 7.82
CA THR A 85 -4.48 23.10 6.35
C THR A 85 -5.80 22.63 5.71
N GLY A 86 -6.85 22.38 6.52
CA GLY A 86 -8.20 22.08 6.02
C GLY A 86 -8.49 20.59 5.72
N TRP A 87 -7.67 19.66 6.20
CA TRP A 87 -7.95 18.23 6.05
C TRP A 87 -8.89 17.72 7.15
N LEU A 88 -10.14 17.39 6.78
CA LEU A 88 -11.08 16.65 7.64
C LEU A 88 -11.07 15.16 7.25
N PRO A 89 -10.79 14.22 8.19
CA PRO A 89 -10.97 12.80 7.92
C PRO A 89 -12.45 12.53 7.64
N SER A 90 -12.75 11.85 6.52
CA SER A 90 -14.13 11.57 6.15
C SER A 90 -14.80 10.62 7.14
N MET A 91 -16.10 10.80 7.34
CA MET A 91 -16.94 10.11 8.35
C MET A 91 -17.19 8.61 8.07
N GLY A 92 -16.48 8.02 7.10
CA GLY A 92 -16.66 6.63 6.65
C GLY A 92 -15.50 5.68 6.97
N TYR A 93 -14.38 6.18 7.50
CA TYR A 93 -13.24 5.33 7.90
C TYR A 93 -13.27 5.10 9.41
N SER A 94 -13.22 3.84 9.84
CA SER A 94 -12.99 3.52 11.25
C SER A 94 -11.58 3.96 11.64
N LYS A 95 -11.34 4.22 12.94
CA LYS A 95 -9.97 4.55 13.42
C LYS A 95 -8.96 3.47 13.03
N ASP A 96 -9.38 2.22 12.98
CA ASP A 96 -8.54 1.08 12.58
C ASP A 96 -8.18 1.12 11.08
N ASP A 97 -9.01 1.71 10.23
CA ASP A 97 -8.70 1.91 8.80
C ASP A 97 -7.67 3.03 8.58
N LEU A 98 -7.69 4.05 9.44
CA LEU A 98 -6.70 5.13 9.40
C LEU A 98 -5.30 4.67 9.85
N PHE A 99 -5.25 3.60 10.65
CA PHE A 99 -4.04 3.02 11.21
C PHE A 99 -3.55 1.78 10.46
N GLN A 100 -4.30 1.27 9.50
CA GLN A 100 -3.92 0.11 8.72
C GLN A 100 -2.64 0.42 7.91
N LEU A 101 -1.57 -0.33 8.19
CA LEU A 101 -0.32 -0.23 7.43
C LEU A 101 -0.41 -1.09 6.18
N GLY A 102 0.36 -0.69 5.17
CA GLY A 102 0.52 -1.44 3.92
C GLY A 102 1.85 -2.18 3.90
N GLY A 103 2.10 -2.82 2.76
CA GLY A 103 3.39 -3.43 2.47
C GLY A 103 3.51 -3.78 1.00
N ASP A 104 4.71 -4.20 0.63
CA ASP A 104 5.06 -4.64 -0.71
C ASP A 104 5.68 -6.03 -0.58
N PHE A 105 5.22 -6.98 -1.40
CA PHE A 105 5.65 -8.37 -1.33
C PHE A 105 6.11 -8.83 -2.71
N VAL A 106 7.15 -9.65 -2.75
CA VAL A 106 7.56 -10.36 -3.95
C VAL A 106 7.23 -11.82 -3.75
N VAL A 107 6.48 -12.35 -4.71
CA VAL A 107 6.11 -13.76 -4.78
C VAL A 107 6.86 -14.36 -5.97
N ASP A 108 7.52 -15.50 -5.75
CA ASP A 108 8.24 -16.21 -6.80
C ASP A 108 7.29 -17.03 -7.69
N THR A 109 7.85 -17.77 -8.65
CA THR A 109 7.07 -18.61 -9.58
C THR A 109 6.46 -19.85 -8.95
N LYS A 110 6.88 -20.23 -7.74
CA LYS A 110 6.31 -21.34 -6.96
C LYS A 110 5.15 -20.89 -6.08
N GLY A 111 4.95 -19.58 -5.94
CA GLY A 111 3.95 -18.98 -5.07
C GLY A 111 4.46 -18.64 -3.67
N ASP A 112 5.78 -18.71 -3.44
CA ASP A 112 6.40 -18.42 -2.16
C ASP A 112 6.71 -16.92 -2.03
N VAL A 113 6.45 -16.35 -0.85
CA VAL A 113 6.85 -14.96 -0.55
C VAL A 113 8.35 -14.94 -0.25
N VAL A 114 9.14 -14.44 -1.20
CA VAL A 114 10.62 -14.39 -1.10
C VAL A 114 11.14 -13.03 -0.65
N TYR A 115 10.29 -12.00 -0.67
CA TYR A 115 10.57 -10.71 -0.03
C TYR A 115 9.31 -10.08 0.51
N ALA A 116 9.43 -9.44 1.68
CA ALA A 116 8.34 -8.73 2.35
C ALA A 116 8.83 -7.40 2.92
N PHE A 117 8.21 -6.31 2.47
CA PHE A 117 8.33 -5.00 3.08
C PHE A 117 7.05 -4.67 3.85
N LYS A 118 7.09 -4.79 5.17
CA LYS A 118 5.98 -4.38 6.04
C LYS A 118 6.22 -2.92 6.46
N SER A 119 5.39 -1.99 6.00
CA SER A 119 5.63 -0.57 6.30
C SER A 119 5.43 -0.29 7.78
N SER A 120 6.36 0.41 8.44
CA SER A 120 6.20 0.83 9.83
C SER A 120 5.42 2.14 9.97
N SER A 121 5.23 2.85 8.84
CA SER A 121 4.38 4.03 8.75
C SER A 121 3.73 4.16 7.37
N PRO A 122 2.66 4.97 7.21
CA PRO A 122 2.06 5.22 5.90
C PRO A 122 2.98 5.90 4.88
N ALA A 123 4.12 6.45 5.31
CA ALA A 123 5.06 7.17 4.45
C ALA A 123 6.26 6.32 4.01
N GLU A 124 6.41 5.13 4.56
CA GLU A 124 7.54 4.26 4.28
C GLU A 124 7.17 3.32 3.14
N ARG A 125 7.91 3.36 2.03
CA ARG A 125 7.75 2.46 0.89
C ARG A 125 9.13 2.15 0.30
N PRO A 126 9.33 0.94 -0.23
CA PRO A 126 10.53 0.64 -1.01
C PRO A 126 10.47 1.43 -2.32
N THR A 127 11.64 1.80 -2.84
CA THR A 127 11.72 2.43 -4.15
C THR A 127 11.42 1.42 -5.26
N ILE A 128 10.91 1.89 -6.40
CA ILE A 128 10.63 1.01 -7.54
C ILE A 128 11.89 0.26 -8.02
N PRO A 129 13.08 0.88 -8.15
CA PRO A 129 14.30 0.15 -8.50
C PRO A 129 14.64 -0.96 -7.52
N PHE A 130 14.43 -0.76 -6.22
CA PHE A 130 14.67 -1.79 -5.21
C PHE A 130 13.71 -2.97 -5.37
N LEU A 131 12.42 -2.71 -5.63
CA LEU A 131 11.44 -3.78 -5.88
C LEU A 131 11.80 -4.61 -7.12
N LEU A 132 12.23 -3.95 -8.21
CA LEU A 132 12.67 -4.63 -9.43
C LEU A 132 13.90 -5.52 -9.16
N GLU A 133 14.85 -5.07 -8.34
CA GLU A 133 16.00 -5.88 -7.92
C GLU A 133 15.57 -7.14 -7.15
N GLN A 134 14.61 -7.02 -6.21
CA GLN A 134 14.09 -8.18 -5.49
C GLN A 134 13.35 -9.17 -6.42
N LEU A 135 12.59 -8.66 -7.39
CA LEU A 135 11.91 -9.48 -8.41
C LEU A 135 12.90 -10.25 -9.28
N GLN A 136 14.00 -9.63 -9.70
CA GLN A 136 15.02 -10.32 -10.48
C GLN A 136 15.69 -11.44 -9.68
N LYS A 137 15.95 -11.23 -8.38
CA LYS A 137 16.48 -12.28 -7.49
C LYS A 137 15.51 -13.44 -7.30
N ALA A 138 14.20 -13.17 -7.31
CA ALA A 138 13.13 -14.16 -7.17
C ALA A 138 12.93 -15.05 -8.42
N GLN A 139 13.50 -14.66 -9.56
CA GLN A 139 13.40 -15.40 -10.82
C GLN A 139 14.58 -16.35 -11.07
N LEU A 140 15.63 -16.26 -10.24
CA LEU A 140 16.78 -17.16 -10.23
C LEU A 140 16.44 -18.46 -9.50
#